data_AF-A0A164LD71-F1
#
_entry.id   AF-A0A164LD71-F1
#
_cell.length_a   1.000
_cell.length_b   1.000
_cell.length_c   1.000
_cell.angle_alpha   90.00
_cell.angle_beta   90.00
_cell.angle_gamma   90.00
#
_symmetry.space_group_name_H-M   'P 1'
#
loop_
_entity.id
_entity.type
_entity.pdbx_description
1 polymer ?
#
loop_
_entity_poly.entity_id
_entity_poly.type
_entity_poly.pdbx_seq_one_letter_code
_entity_poly.pdbx_strand_id
1 'polypeptide(L)'
;MKTIDIKDVIDIPDEYYSVTQPKLHISDEVKKCMDKQDLSVDKLASNIGMEHSQVISVTSGMNYNIETLLKVLDGLDIEIALQPKKK
;
A
#
# COMPACT_ATOMS: atom_id res chain seq x y z
N MET A 1 -12.31 33.02 -5.27
CA MET A 1 -13.08 31.82 -5.69
C MET A 1 -13.14 30.89 -4.50
N LYS A 2 -14.33 30.38 -4.12
CA LYS A 2 -14.43 29.32 -3.11
C LYS A 2 -13.96 28.02 -3.78
N THR A 3 -12.93 27.40 -3.24
CA THR A 3 -12.57 26.01 -3.56
C THR A 3 -13.71 25.13 -3.10
N ILE A 4 -14.34 24.43 -4.03
CA ILE A 4 -15.32 23.38 -3.73
C ILE A 4 -14.51 22.15 -3.35
N ASP A 5 -14.62 21.68 -2.12
CA ASP A 5 -14.05 20.39 -1.74
C ASP A 5 -14.93 19.29 -2.34
N ILE A 6 -14.35 18.24 -2.88
CA ILE A 6 -15.08 17.11 -3.48
C ILE A 6 -16.03 16.47 -2.44
N LYS A 7 -15.66 16.53 -1.16
CA LYS A 7 -16.50 16.07 -0.04
C LYS A 7 -17.79 16.87 0.12
N ASP A 8 -17.84 18.10 -0.40
CA ASP A 8 -19.03 18.95 -0.35
C ASP A 8 -20.05 18.59 -1.46
N VAL A 9 -19.66 17.72 -2.39
CA VAL A 9 -20.44 17.37 -3.60
C VAL A 9 -20.79 15.88 -3.65
N ILE A 10 -19.98 15.02 -3.03
CA ILE A 10 -20.15 13.57 -3.07
C ILE A 10 -20.07 13.00 -1.65
N ASP A 11 -21.04 12.16 -1.31
CA ASP A 11 -21.00 11.35 -0.09
C ASP A 11 -19.98 10.21 -0.26
N ILE A 12 -18.86 10.31 0.45
CA ILE A 12 -17.77 9.34 0.40
C ILE A 12 -17.94 8.39 1.59
N PRO A 13 -18.10 7.07 1.37
CA PRO A 13 -18.25 6.12 2.47
C PRO A 13 -17.08 6.17 3.46
N ASP A 14 -17.36 6.02 4.76
CA ASP A 14 -16.32 5.99 5.82
C ASP A 14 -15.25 4.91 5.59
N GLU A 15 -15.60 3.83 4.90
CA GLU A 15 -14.69 2.77 4.49
C GLU A 15 -13.55 3.29 3.60
N TYR A 16 -13.81 4.30 2.77
CA TYR A 16 -12.78 4.92 1.95
C TYR A 16 -11.63 5.48 2.81
N TYR A 17 -11.95 6.16 3.91
CA TYR A 17 -10.93 6.74 4.79
C TYR A 17 -10.30 5.72 5.74
N SER A 18 -11.04 4.69 6.14
CA SER A 18 -10.57 3.70 7.11
C SER A 18 -9.86 2.50 6.49
N VAL A 19 -10.08 2.23 5.19
CA VAL A 19 -9.51 1.08 4.47
C VAL A 19 -8.76 1.53 3.21
N THR A 20 -9.45 2.19 2.27
CA THR A 20 -8.88 2.49 0.94
C THR A 20 -7.69 3.44 1.01
N GLN A 21 -7.82 4.57 1.70
CA GLN A 21 -6.75 5.54 1.88
C GLN A 21 -5.50 4.93 2.56
N PRO A 22 -5.62 4.24 3.71
CA PRO A 22 -4.49 3.56 4.34
C PRO A 22 -3.82 2.54 3.41
N LYS A 23 -4.60 1.79 2.63
CA LYS A 23 -4.09 0.79 1.69
C LYS A 23 -3.31 1.42 0.53
N LEU A 24 -3.79 2.54 -0.01
CA LEU A 24 -3.06 3.32 -1.01
C LEU A 24 -1.77 3.89 -0.42
N HIS A 25 -1.82 4.39 0.81
CA HIS A 25 -0.63 4.88 1.49
C HIS A 25 0.44 3.78 1.67
N ILE A 26 0.05 2.58 2.09
CA ILE A 26 0.95 1.41 2.17
C ILE A 26 1.55 1.11 0.78
N SER A 27 0.71 1.06 -0.25
CA SER A 27 1.14 0.80 -1.63
C SER A 27 2.16 1.83 -2.14
N ASP A 28 1.96 3.11 -1.83
CA ASP A 28 2.87 4.19 -2.20
C ASP A 28 4.21 4.09 -1.46
N GLU A 29 4.20 3.80 -0.15
CA GLU A 29 5.44 3.64 0.62
C GLU A 29 6.24 2.40 0.17
N VAL A 30 5.56 1.30 -0.12
CA VAL A 30 6.19 0.10 -0.71
C VAL A 30 6.86 0.45 -2.04
N LYS A 31 6.17 1.16 -2.94
CA LYS A 31 6.74 1.60 -4.23
C LYS A 31 7.96 2.50 -4.05
N LYS A 32 7.88 3.50 -3.17
CA LYS A 32 9.03 4.37 -2.88
C LYS A 32 10.23 3.58 -2.35
N CYS A 33 9.99 2.54 -1.56
CA CYS A 33 11.06 1.69 -1.05
C CYS A 33 11.69 0.86 -2.18
N MET A 34 10.87 0.29 -3.07
CA MET A 34 11.35 -0.41 -4.27
C MET A 34 12.18 0.51 -5.17
N ASP A 35 11.72 1.73 -5.41
CA ASP A 35 12.42 2.73 -6.24
C ASP A 35 13.79 3.10 -5.64
N LYS A 36 13.85 3.30 -4.31
CA LYS A 36 15.11 3.57 -3.59
C LYS A 36 16.11 2.43 -3.66
N GLN A 37 15.63 1.19 -3.77
CA GLN A 37 16.45 -0.01 -3.83
C GLN A 37 16.71 -0.50 -5.26
N ASP A 38 16.22 0.21 -6.29
CA ASP A 38 16.28 -0.20 -7.69
C ASP A 38 15.76 -1.64 -7.90
N LEU A 39 14.62 -1.93 -7.29
CA LEU A 39 13.94 -3.23 -7.37
C LEU A 39 12.75 -3.17 -8.31
N SER A 40 12.75 -4.06 -9.30
CA SER A 40 11.55 -4.37 -10.07
C SER A 40 10.64 -5.33 -9.29
N VAL A 41 9.37 -5.41 -9.69
CA VAL A 41 8.40 -6.37 -9.15
C VAL A 41 8.91 -7.81 -9.32
N ASP A 42 9.45 -8.16 -10.47
CA ASP A 42 10.01 -9.50 -10.75
C ASP A 42 11.17 -9.86 -9.84
N LYS A 43 12.07 -8.90 -9.60
CA LYS A 43 13.24 -9.09 -8.74
C LYS A 43 12.82 -9.29 -7.29
N LEU A 44 11.89 -8.46 -6.80
CA LEU A 44 11.34 -8.61 -5.46
C LEU A 44 10.62 -9.95 -5.30
N ALA A 45 9.74 -10.31 -6.25
CA ALA A 45 9.01 -11.58 -6.26
C ALA A 45 9.96 -12.79 -6.18
N SER A 46 11.04 -12.76 -6.97
CA SER A 46 12.08 -13.80 -6.97
C SER A 46 12.81 -13.89 -5.62
N ASN A 47 13.14 -12.75 -5.01
CA ASN A 47 13.87 -12.70 -3.74
C ASN A 47 13.05 -13.29 -2.58
N ILE A 48 11.74 -13.05 -2.55
CA ILE A 48 10.85 -13.49 -1.46
C ILE A 48 10.06 -14.78 -1.78
N GLY A 49 10.33 -15.41 -2.93
CA GLY A 49 9.67 -16.65 -3.35
C GLY A 49 8.16 -16.50 -3.55
N MET A 50 7.73 -15.42 -4.20
CA MET A 50 6.32 -15.11 -4.45
C MET A 50 6.01 -14.97 -5.95
N GLU A 51 4.74 -15.10 -6.29
CA GLU A 51 4.27 -14.83 -7.65
C GLU A 51 4.26 -13.32 -7.94
N HIS A 52 4.63 -12.94 -9.17
CA HIS A 52 4.61 -11.54 -9.62
C HIS A 52 3.27 -10.85 -9.34
N SER A 53 2.15 -11.55 -9.56
CA SER A 53 0.79 -11.02 -9.34
C SER A 53 0.51 -10.69 -7.88
N GLN A 54 1.11 -11.41 -6.93
CA GLN A 54 0.98 -11.13 -5.50
C GLN A 54 1.72 -9.84 -5.13
N VAL A 55 2.91 -9.62 -5.67
CA VAL A 55 3.67 -8.37 -5.47
C VAL A 55 3.00 -7.19 -6.16
N ILE A 56 2.43 -7.37 -7.37
CA ILE A 56 1.59 -6.34 -8.00
C ILE A 56 0.41 -5.96 -7.10
N SER A 57 -0.22 -6.95 -6.47
CA SER A 57 -1.39 -6.69 -5.63
C SER A 57 -1.07 -5.73 -4.48
N VAL A 58 0.08 -5.90 -3.83
CA VAL A 58 0.56 -5.00 -2.78
C VAL A 58 0.96 -3.64 -3.34
N THR A 59 1.81 -3.63 -4.37
CA THR A 59 2.35 -2.39 -4.96
C THR A 59 1.28 -1.55 -5.67
N SER A 60 0.10 -2.10 -5.98
CA SER A 60 -1.01 -1.39 -6.62
C SER A 60 -2.20 -1.14 -5.68
N GLY A 61 -2.11 -1.50 -4.40
CA GLY A 61 -3.21 -1.33 -3.44
C GLY A 61 -4.44 -2.21 -3.75
N MET A 62 -4.28 -3.27 -4.55
CA MET A 62 -5.34 -4.25 -4.83
C MET A 62 -5.52 -5.21 -3.66
N ASN A 63 -6.44 -6.16 -3.74
CA ASN A 63 -6.69 -7.08 -2.63
C ASN A 63 -5.53 -8.04 -2.40
N TYR A 64 -5.07 -8.10 -1.16
CA TYR A 64 -4.04 -9.02 -0.68
C TYR A 64 -4.32 -9.34 0.80
N ASN A 65 -3.79 -10.46 1.28
CA ASN A 65 -3.88 -10.83 2.70
C ASN A 65 -2.67 -10.28 3.49
N ILE A 66 -2.73 -10.35 4.82
CA ILE A 66 -1.67 -9.85 5.68
C ILE A 66 -0.34 -10.58 5.47
N GLU A 67 -0.36 -11.89 5.19
CA GLU A 67 0.85 -12.67 4.91
C GLU A 67 1.58 -12.15 3.65
N THR A 68 0.83 -11.85 2.59
CA THR A 68 1.35 -11.30 1.34
C THR A 68 2.04 -9.96 1.58
N LEU A 69 1.39 -9.09 2.37
CA LEU A 69 1.97 -7.80 2.74
C LEU A 69 3.27 -8.00 3.53
N LEU A 70 3.25 -8.82 4.58
CA LEU A 70 4.42 -9.01 5.45
C LEU A 70 5.62 -9.58 4.70
N LYS A 71 5.43 -10.52 3.76
CA LYS A 71 6.52 -11.02 2.91
C LYS A 71 7.13 -9.95 2.00
N VAL A 72 6.29 -9.08 1.42
CA VAL A 72 6.76 -7.95 0.62
C VAL A 72 7.57 -6.97 1.45
N LEU A 73 7.12 -6.68 2.68
CA LEU A 73 7.83 -5.79 3.60
C LEU A 73 9.18 -6.38 4.05
N ASP A 74 9.20 -7.68 4.37
CA ASP A 74 10.42 -8.43 4.70
C ASP A 74 11.44 -8.37 3.56
N GLY A 75 11.01 -8.60 2.32
CA GLY A 75 11.86 -8.47 1.13
C GLY A 75 12.39 -7.06 0.84
N LEU A 76 11.81 -6.05 1.49
CA LEU A 76 12.20 -4.65 1.38
C LEU A 76 12.93 -4.14 2.63
N ASP A 77 13.19 -5.01 3.61
CA ASP A 77 13.80 -4.66 4.91
C ASP A 77 13.06 -3.52 5.62
N ILE A 78 11.72 -3.59 5.60
CA ILE A 78 10.82 -2.65 6.29
C ILE A 78 9.74 -3.39 7.09
N GLU A 79 9.12 -2.70 8.03
CA GLU A 79 8.09 -3.27 8.90
C GLU A 79 6.91 -2.31 9.10
N ILE A 80 5.76 -2.87 9.51
CA ILE A 80 4.59 -2.07 9.92
C ILE A 80 4.62 -1.92 11.44
N ALA A 81 4.41 -0.68 11.90
CA ALA A 81 4.19 -0.37 13.31
C ALA A 81 2.71 -0.06 13.57
N LEU A 82 2.15 -0.63 14.64
CA LEU A 82 0.80 -0.29 15.11
C LEU A 82 0.86 0.98 15.98
N GLN A 83 -0.01 1.94 15.68
CA GLN A 83 -0.09 3.22 16.40
C GLN A 83 -1.54 3.55 16.78
N PRO A 84 -1.78 4.28 17.88
CA PRO A 84 -3.10 4.79 18.21
C PRO A 84 -3.66 5.65 17.07
N LYS A 85 -4.93 5.46 16.71
CA LYS A 85 -5.59 6.33 15.72
C LYS A 85 -5.62 7.76 16.24
N LYS A 86 -5.14 8.71 15.42
CA LYS A 86 -5.36 10.14 15.66
C LYS A 86 -6.85 10.42 15.48
N LYS A 87 -7.48 10.95 16.52
CA LYS A 87 -8.88 11.41 16.49
C LYS A 87 -8.95 12.77 15.84
#